data_AF-A0A1Q6TYR4-F1
#
_entry.id   AF-A0A1Q6TYR4-F1
#
_cell.length_a   1.000
_cell.length_b   1.000
_cell.length_c   1.000
_cell.angle_alpha   90.00
_cell.angle_beta   90.00
_cell.angle_gamma   90.00
#
_symmetry.space_group_name_H-M   'P 1'
#
loop_
_entity.id
_entity.type
_entity.pdbx_description
1 polymer ?
#
loop_
_entity_poly.entity_id
_entity_poly.type
_entity_poly.pdbx_seq_one_letter_code
_entity_poly.pdbx_strand_id
1 'polypeptide(L)' 'MAAALNETQNTILAMVVEGKTNAQIAEKLHYSIRNIKYHLEKIYKVYRIPDKVPQNRRALLIKEVTKQELAKYM' A
#
# COMPACT_ATOMS: atom_id res chain seq x y z
N MET A 1 -5.82 -2.79 17.95
CA MET A 1 -5.97 -3.64 16.74
C MET A 1 -5.53 -2.84 15.53
N ALA A 2 -4.69 -3.37 14.64
CA ALA A 2 -4.44 -2.68 13.38
C ALA A 2 -5.74 -2.71 12.57
N ALA A 3 -6.24 -1.53 12.17
CA ALA A 3 -7.51 -1.43 11.44
C ALA A 3 -7.41 -2.18 10.11
N ALA A 4 -8.49 -2.85 9.69
CA ALA A 4 -8.56 -3.43 8.35
C ALA A 4 -8.50 -2.32 7.29
N LEU A 5 -7.94 -2.64 6.12
CA LEU A 5 -7.96 -1.72 4.98
C LEU A 5 -9.40 -1.53 4.48
N ASN A 6 -9.76 -0.29 4.17
CA ASN A 6 -11.01 -0.01 3.46
C ASN A 6 -10.89 -0.33 1.96
N GLU A 7 -12.01 -0.28 1.24
CA GLU A 7 -12.07 -0.58 -0.20
C GLU A 7 -11.08 0.25 -1.01
N THR A 8 -11.03 1.56 -0.80
CA THR A 8 -10.08 2.45 -1.49
C THR A 8 -8.63 2.06 -1.23
N GLN A 9 -8.29 1.73 0.02
CA GLN A 9 -6.94 1.30 0.40
C GLN A 9 -6.58 -0.06 -0.19
N ASN A 10 -7.52 -0.99 -0.29
CA ASN A 10 -7.33 -2.26 -0.98
C ASN A 10 -7.06 -2.04 -2.48
N THR A 11 -7.81 -1.16 -3.13
CA THR A 11 -7.59 -0.80 -4.54
C THR A 11 -6.22 -0.16 -4.75
N ILE A 12 -5.82 0.76 -3.86
CA ILE A 12 -4.48 1.37 -3.90
C ILE A 12 -3.39 0.32 -3.68
N LEU A 13 -3.59 -0.60 -2.73
CA LEU A 13 -2.65 -1.69 -2.44
C LEU A 13 -2.45 -2.60 -3.65
N ALA A 14 -3.53 -2.99 -4.33
CA ALA A 14 -3.45 -3.81 -5.54
C ALA A 14 -2.60 -3.12 -6.62
N MET A 15 -2.86 -1.85 -6.92
CA MET A 15 -2.06 -1.10 -7.88
C MET A 15 -0.61 -0.89 -7.45
N VAL A 16 -0.33 -0.82 -6.15
CA VAL A 16 1.06 -0.79 -5.63
C VAL A 16 1.78 -2.09 -5.97
N VAL A 17 1.12 -3.23 -5.76
CA VAL A 17 1.66 -4.57 -6.08
C VAL A 17 1.86 -4.75 -7.59
N GLU A 18 0.97 -4.17 -8.41
CA GLU A 18 1.13 -4.09 -9.88
C GLU A 18 2.27 -3.17 -10.35
N GLY A 19 2.96 -2.49 -9.43
CA GLY A 19 4.08 -1.61 -9.74
C GLY A 19 3.71 -0.22 -10.21
N LYS A 20 2.43 0.20 -10.08
CA LYS A 20 2.02 1.57 -10.43
C LYS A 20 2.69 2.58 -9.51
N THR A 21 3.02 3.76 -10.04
CA THR A 21 3.53 4.89 -9.26
C THR A 21 2.39 5.65 -8.58
N ASN A 22 2.70 6.51 -7.59
CA ASN A 22 1.67 7.34 -6.95
C ASN A 22 0.97 8.27 -7.93
N ALA A 23 1.65 8.72 -8.99
CA ALA A 23 1.05 9.56 -10.03
C ALA A 23 0.06 8.76 -10.89
N GLN A 24 0.44 7.56 -11.32
CA GLN A 24 -0.46 6.66 -12.08
C GLN A 24 -1.69 6.25 -11.26
N ILE A 25 -1.49 5.97 -9.96
CA ILE A 25 -2.60 5.65 -9.04
C ILE A 25 -3.51 6.85 -8.86
N ALA A 26 -2.94 8.05 -8.67
CA ALA A 26 -3.68 9.30 -8.51
C ALA A 26 -4.54 9.58 -9.75
N GLU A 27 -3.95 9.48 -10.94
CA GLU A 27 -4.65 9.62 -12.22
C GLU A 27 -5.79 8.61 -12.35
N LYS A 28 -5.52 7.32 -12.11
CA LYS A 28 -6.52 6.25 -12.26
C LYS A 28 -7.72 6.40 -11.31
N LEU A 29 -7.50 6.94 -10.11
CA LEU A 29 -8.54 7.11 -9.09
C LEU A 29 -9.13 8.54 -9.06
N HIS A 30 -8.73 9.42 -9.98
CA HIS A 30 -9.11 10.84 -9.97
C HIS A 30 -8.80 11.55 -8.64
N TYR A 31 -7.67 11.19 -8.03
CA TYR A 31 -7.19 11.74 -6.76
C TYR A 31 -5.94 12.62 -6.96
N SER A 32 -5.64 13.44 -5.96
CA SER A 32 -4.34 14.10 -5.90
C SER A 32 -3.25 13.12 -5.42
N ILE A 33 -2.00 13.34 -5.83
CA ILE A 33 -0.84 12.58 -5.32
C ILE A 33 -0.76 12.67 -3.78
N ARG A 34 -1.14 13.82 -3.20
CA ARG A 34 -1.22 14.01 -1.74
C ARG A 34 -2.22 13.04 -1.11
N ASN A 35 -3.39 12.88 -1.72
CA ASN A 35 -4.39 11.92 -1.25
C ASN A 35 -3.86 10.48 -1.32
N ILE A 36 -3.16 10.10 -2.40
CA ILE A 36 -2.52 8.78 -2.50
C ILE A 36 -1.49 8.56 -1.39
N LYS A 37 -0.65 9.55 -1.10
CA LYS A 37 0.31 9.48 0.03
C LYS A 37 -0.43 9.29 1.36
N TYR A 38 -1.53 10.00 1.59
CA TYR A 38 -2.34 9.84 2.80
C TYR A 38 -2.88 8.40 2.96
N HIS A 39 -3.45 7.81 1.91
CA HIS A 39 -3.91 6.42 1.95
C HIS A 39 -2.75 5.44 2.15
N LEU A 40 -1.61 5.65 1.50
CA LEU A 40 -0.42 4.81 1.68
C LEU A 40 0.10 4.84 3.12
N GLU A 41 0.09 5.99 3.81
CA GLU A 41 0.46 6.05 5.23
C GLU A 41 -0.45 5.20 6.11
N LYS A 42 -1.75 5.15 5.81
CA LYS A 42 -2.68 4.27 6.53
C LYS A 42 -2.37 2.81 6.24
N ILE A 43 -2.10 2.46 4.98
CA ILE A 43 -1.71 1.10 4.57
C ILE A 43 -0.43 0.66 5.30
N TYR A 44 0.62 1.48 5.28
CA TYR A 44 1.87 1.17 5.96
C TYR A 44 1.68 0.91 7.45
N LYS A 45 0.80 1.66 8.13
CA LYS A 45 0.46 1.42 9.54
C LYS A 45 -0.20 0.05 9.76
N VAL A 46 -1.08 -0.37 8.86
CA VAL A 46 -1.73 -1.70 8.95
C VAL A 46 -0.70 -2.82 8.80
N TYR A 47 0.23 -2.68 7.86
CA TYR A 47 1.33 -3.63 7.64
C TYR A 47 2.53 -3.43 8.60
N ARG A 48 2.41 -2.53 9.59
CA ARG A 48 3.45 -2.21 10.59
C ARG A 48 4.79 -1.82 9.97
N ILE A 49 4.77 -1.15 8.82
CA ILE A 49 5.96 -0.69 8.12
C ILE A 49 6.39 0.68 8.69
N PRO A 50 7.59 0.78 9.27
CA PRO A 50 7.99 1.96 10.02
C PRO A 50 8.37 3.14 9.11
N ASP A 51 8.10 4.35 9.59
CA ASP A 51 8.31 5.60 8.84
C ASP A 51 9.80 5.94 8.64
N LYS A 52 10.67 5.43 9.53
CA LYS A 52 12.13 5.67 9.53
C LYS A 52 12.90 5.05 8.36
N VAL A 53 12.24 4.34 7.43
CA VAL A 53 12.87 3.70 6.26
C VAL A 53 12.32 4.26 4.94
N PRO A 54 12.34 5.59 4.72
CA PRO A 54 11.49 6.26 3.73
C PRO A 54 11.66 5.75 2.29
N GLN A 55 12.87 5.34 1.89
CA GLN A 55 13.17 4.94 0.51
C GLN A 55 12.64 3.55 0.14
N ASN A 56 12.44 2.65 1.12
CA ASN A 56 12.13 1.24 0.86
C ASN A 56 10.75 0.79 1.36
N ARG A 57 9.92 1.68 1.94
CA ARG A 57 8.59 1.30 2.48
C ARG A 57 7.70 0.62 1.46
N ARG A 58 7.75 1.05 0.20
CA ARG A 58 6.96 0.44 -0.89
C ARG A 58 7.41 -0.99 -1.19
N ALA A 59 8.72 -1.24 -1.25
CA ALA A 59 9.26 -2.58 -1.45
C ALA A 59 8.94 -3.50 -0.25
N LEU A 60 9.05 -2.98 0.97
CA LEU A 60 8.66 -3.72 2.18
C LEU A 60 7.17 -4.08 2.19
N LEU A 61 6.31 -3.17 1.73
CA LEU A 61 4.88 -3.40 1.60
C LEU A 61 4.60 -4.53 0.61
N ILE A 62 5.18 -4.48 -0.58
CA ILE A 62 5.01 -5.54 -1.59
C ILE A 62 5.49 -6.89 -1.01
N LYS A 63 6.69 -6.93 -0.40
CA LYS A 63 7.22 -8.13 0.23
C LYS A 63 6.27 -8.73 1.27
N GLU A 64 5.73 -7.91 2.16
CA GLU A 64 4.85 -8.37 3.25
C GLU A 64 3.49 -8.83 2.72
N VAL A 65 2.91 -8.11 1.75
CA VAL A 65 1.65 -8.51 1.10
C VAL A 65 1.82 -9.83 0.38
N THR A 66 2.88 -9.99 -0.42
CA THR A 66 3.15 -11.26 -1.12
C THR A 66 3.38 -12.41 -0.15
N LYS A 67 4.10 -12.18 0.95
CA LYS A 67 4.30 -13.19 2.00
C LYS A 67 2.97 -13.63 2.62
N GLN A 68 2.10 -12.68 2.98
CA GLN A 68 0.78 -12.99 3.56
C GLN A 68 -0.13 -13.70 2.56
N GLU A 69 -0.07 -13.33 1.29
CA GLU A 69 -0.85 -14.00 0.24
C GLU A 69 -0.38 -15.43 0.02
N LEU A 70 0.94 -15.66 -0.08
CA LEU A 70 1.50 -17.01 -0.23
C LEU A 70 1.18 -17.90 0.96
N ALA A 71 1.19 -17.37 2.18
CA ALA A 71 0.84 -18.10 3.39
C ALA A 71 -0.61 -18.63 3.41
N LYS A 72 -1.49 -18.14 2.53
CA LYS A 72 -2.86 -18.69 2.38
C LYS A 72 -2.90 -20.01 1.60
N TYR A 73 -1.85 -20.31 0.84
CA TYR A 73 -1.76 -21.48 -0.04
C TYR A 73 -0.82 -22.56 0.52
N MET A 74 -0.23 -22.33 1.70
CA MET A 74 0.61 -23.29 2.42
C MET A 74 -0.19 -23.86 3.59
#